data_AF-A0A3A4NXF5-F1
#
_entry.id   AF-A0A3A4NXF5-F1
#
_cell.length_a   1.000
_cell.length_b   1.000
_cell.length_c   1.000
_cell.angle_alpha   90.00
_cell.angle_beta   90.00
_cell.angle_gamma   90.00
#
_symmetry.space_group_name_H-M   'P 1'
#
loop_
_entity.id
_entity.type
_entity.pdbx_description
1 polymer ?
#
loop_
_entity_poly.entity_id
_entity_poly.type
_entity_poly.pdbx_seq_one_letter_code
_entity_poly.pdbx_strand_id
1 'polypeptide(L)'
;MKYNTTIAVALCGLLLLPVAVYPQAAQTIGKNVEALLQQILDNQKQMQTDINQLKEQMTAREKEITQLREQLKLQKSMVEEKVQAIAEKTDKVAATGGTDFYSARVQYEVARQLQHDVIFNVRKGEQKAWFERVLVEFQKVVDNYPDAPEAPEAQLRIARIYHRYLDDLTQAAKEYHKLIDAYPNSPPAKEAQKALDRI
;
A
#
# COMPACT_ATOMS: atom_id res chain seq x y z
N MET A 1 12.33 -92.53 -29.45
CA MET A 1 13.72 -92.15 -29.12
C MET A 1 13.65 -91.40 -27.78
N LYS A 2 13.79 -92.00 -26.58
CA LYS A 2 14.93 -92.62 -25.85
C LYS A 2 16.07 -91.66 -25.44
N TYR A 3 16.35 -91.69 -24.12
CA TYR A 3 17.48 -91.21 -23.26
C TYR A 3 17.38 -89.77 -22.68
N ASN A 4 17.09 -89.59 -21.36
CA ASN A 4 17.95 -89.64 -20.14
C ASN A 4 19.08 -88.58 -20.18
N THR A 5 19.44 -87.81 -19.14
CA THR A 5 20.09 -88.27 -17.87
C THR A 5 20.38 -87.05 -16.96
N THR A 6 19.92 -87.11 -15.71
CA THR A 6 20.60 -86.75 -14.44
C THR A 6 21.77 -85.74 -14.39
N ILE A 7 21.63 -84.68 -13.58
CA ILE A 7 22.67 -84.30 -12.60
C ILE A 7 22.01 -84.22 -11.22
N ALA A 8 22.52 -85.04 -10.32
CA ALA A 8 22.07 -85.29 -8.98
C ALA A 8 22.81 -84.38 -7.97
N VAL A 9 22.07 -83.92 -6.95
CA VAL A 9 22.35 -84.07 -5.50
C VAL A 9 23.70 -83.58 -4.95
N ALA A 10 23.64 -82.59 -4.07
CA ALA A 10 24.33 -82.54 -2.75
C ALA A 10 23.84 -81.28 -2.00
N LEU A 11 22.81 -81.32 -1.14
CA LEU A 11 22.84 -81.76 0.26
C LEU A 11 23.79 -80.92 1.14
N CYS A 12 23.20 -79.97 1.87
CA CYS A 12 23.62 -79.43 3.19
C CYS A 12 22.59 -78.34 3.54
N GLY A 13 21.50 -78.56 4.28
CA GLY A 13 21.39 -79.45 5.42
C GLY A 13 22.15 -78.88 6.61
N LEU A 14 21.88 -77.65 7.06
CA LEU A 14 22.17 -77.23 8.43
C LEU A 14 21.48 -75.90 8.77
N LEU A 15 20.81 -75.93 9.92
CA LEU A 15 20.43 -74.80 10.78
C LEU A 15 19.07 -74.15 10.52
N LEU A 16 18.04 -74.89 10.94
CA LEU A 16 17.10 -74.36 11.94
C LEU A 16 17.87 -73.53 13.00
N LEU A 17 17.76 -72.21 12.92
CA LEU A 17 18.06 -71.31 14.03
C LEU A 17 16.87 -70.38 14.26
N PRO A 18 16.59 -70.04 15.53
CA PRO A 18 15.26 -69.72 16.00
C PRO A 18 14.80 -68.34 15.55
N VAL A 19 13.50 -68.25 15.31
CA VAL A 19 12.72 -67.02 15.34
C VAL A 19 12.88 -66.40 16.73
N ALA A 20 13.89 -65.55 16.94
CA ALA A 20 13.96 -64.68 18.11
C ALA A 20 15.02 -63.61 17.89
N VAL A 21 14.68 -62.37 18.25
CA VAL A 21 15.54 -61.18 18.30
C VAL A 21 15.61 -60.33 17.02
N TYR A 22 14.45 -60.01 16.45
CA TYR A 22 14.18 -58.63 15.98
C TYR A 22 12.69 -58.25 16.19
N PRO A 23 12.20 -57.93 17.41
CA PRO A 23 10.84 -57.40 17.54
C PRO A 23 10.80 -55.92 17.92
N GLN A 24 11.79 -55.33 18.59
CA GLN A 24 11.58 -54.01 19.20
C GLN A 24 11.94 -52.82 18.31
N ALA A 25 13.06 -52.85 17.57
CA ALA A 25 13.50 -51.72 16.74
C ALA A 25 12.64 -51.52 15.48
N ALA A 26 12.33 -52.59 14.74
CA ALA A 26 11.46 -52.50 13.55
C ALA A 26 10.01 -52.10 13.90
N GLN A 27 9.52 -52.54 15.06
CA GLN A 27 8.17 -52.24 15.53
C GLN A 27 8.04 -50.83 16.13
N THR A 28 9.12 -50.27 16.68
CA THR A 28 9.17 -48.85 17.11
C THR A 28 9.37 -47.91 15.91
N ILE A 29 10.17 -48.30 14.91
CA ILE A 29 10.30 -47.54 13.65
C ILE A 29 8.95 -47.49 12.91
N GLY A 30 8.24 -48.62 12.79
CA GLY A 30 6.91 -48.65 12.18
C GLY A 30 5.89 -47.76 12.88
N LYS A 31 5.84 -47.79 14.23
CA LYS A 31 4.96 -46.93 15.04
C LYS A 31 5.29 -45.44 14.91
N ASN A 32 6.57 -45.08 14.81
CA ASN A 32 6.99 -43.68 14.65
C ASN A 32 6.65 -43.13 13.25
N VAL A 33 6.78 -43.95 12.21
CA VAL A 33 6.41 -43.57 10.84
C VAL A 33 4.88 -43.43 10.71
N GLU A 34 4.13 -44.32 11.34
CA GLU A 34 2.66 -44.26 11.40
C GLU A 34 2.17 -43.01 12.14
N ALA A 35 2.81 -42.65 13.26
CA ALA A 35 2.53 -41.41 13.98
C ALA A 35 2.82 -40.16 13.14
N LEU A 36 3.92 -40.15 12.36
CA LEU A 36 4.25 -39.04 11.47
C LEU A 36 3.25 -38.92 10.32
N LEU A 37 2.85 -40.05 9.72
CA LEU A 37 1.81 -40.09 8.67
C LEU A 37 0.48 -39.55 9.20
N GLN A 38 0.10 -39.97 10.41
CA GLN A 38 -1.11 -39.48 11.06
C GLN A 38 -1.02 -37.97 11.31
N GLN A 39 0.12 -37.48 11.80
CA GLN A 39 0.35 -36.05 12.00
C GLN A 39 0.28 -35.25 10.69
N ILE A 40 0.82 -35.78 9.58
CA ILE A 40 0.75 -35.12 8.27
C ILE A 40 -0.71 -35.05 7.79
N LEU A 41 -1.48 -36.13 7.95
CA LEU A 41 -2.89 -36.17 7.59
C LEU A 41 -3.72 -35.20 8.44
N ASP A 42 -3.45 -35.13 9.74
CA ASP A 42 -4.11 -34.21 10.66
C ASP A 42 -3.76 -32.75 10.32
N ASN A 43 -2.49 -32.47 10.02
CA ASN A 43 -2.05 -31.15 9.56
C ASN A 43 -2.70 -30.76 8.22
N GLN A 44 -2.84 -31.70 7.28
CA GLN A 44 -3.54 -31.45 6.02
C GLN A 44 -5.02 -31.15 6.23
N LYS A 45 -5.68 -31.88 7.15
CA LYS A 45 -7.08 -31.65 7.51
C LYS A 45 -7.28 -30.31 8.21
N GLN A 46 -6.35 -29.95 9.10
CA GLN A 46 -6.34 -28.65 9.76
C GLN A 46 -6.16 -27.53 8.72
N MET A 47 -5.16 -27.64 7.86
CA MET A 47 -4.91 -26.68 6.78
C MET A 47 -6.12 -26.50 5.87
N GLN A 48 -6.83 -27.58 5.53
CA GLN A 48 -8.04 -27.49 4.72
C GLN A 48 -9.18 -26.76 5.44
N THR A 49 -9.29 -26.96 6.76
CA THR A 49 -10.27 -26.26 7.60
C THR A 49 -9.95 -24.77 7.68
N ASP A 50 -8.69 -24.42 7.89
CA ASP A 50 -8.21 -23.03 7.94
C ASP A 50 -8.45 -22.32 6.60
N ILE A 51 -8.17 -22.98 5.47
CA ILE A 51 -8.45 -22.44 4.13
C ILE A 51 -9.94 -22.15 3.95
N ASN A 52 -10.82 -23.04 4.42
CA ASN A 52 -12.25 -22.84 4.30
C ASN A 52 -12.73 -21.67 5.18
N GLN A 53 -12.26 -21.60 6.42
CA GLN A 53 -12.55 -20.49 7.33
C GLN A 53 -12.05 -19.15 6.77
N LEU A 54 -10.84 -19.11 6.21
CA LEU A 54 -10.30 -17.92 5.58
C LEU A 54 -11.11 -17.50 4.36
N LYS A 55 -11.54 -18.46 3.52
CA LYS A 55 -12.43 -18.17 2.37
C LYS A 55 -13.74 -17.55 2.83
N GLU A 56 -14.38 -18.11 3.87
CA GLU A 56 -15.59 -17.54 4.45
C GLU A 56 -15.37 -16.11 4.96
N GLN A 57 -14.28 -15.89 5.70
CA GLN A 57 -13.90 -14.54 6.17
C GLN A 57 -13.67 -13.56 5.01
N MET A 58 -12.99 -13.99 3.94
CA MET A 58 -12.79 -13.14 2.77
C MET A 58 -14.13 -12.76 2.12
N THR A 59 -15.04 -13.72 1.94
CA THR A 59 -16.37 -13.40 1.35
C THR A 59 -17.18 -12.47 2.24
N ALA A 60 -17.08 -12.59 3.56
CA ALA A 60 -17.73 -11.68 4.50
C ALA A 60 -17.14 -10.26 4.41
N ARG A 61 -15.80 -10.15 4.38
CA ARG A 61 -15.09 -8.88 4.21
C ARG A 61 -15.38 -8.22 2.85
N GLU A 62 -15.48 -9.00 1.77
CA GLU A 62 -15.83 -8.48 0.45
C GLU A 62 -17.22 -7.86 0.43
N LYS A 63 -18.20 -8.47 1.11
CA LYS A 63 -19.54 -7.89 1.30
C LYS A 63 -19.49 -6.59 2.08
N GLU A 64 -18.73 -6.56 3.18
CA GLU A 64 -18.52 -5.35 4.00
C GLU A 64 -17.88 -4.22 3.17
N ILE A 65 -16.82 -4.51 2.42
CA ILE A 65 -16.16 -3.56 1.51
C ILE A 65 -17.14 -3.03 0.46
N THR A 66 -17.99 -3.90 -0.09
CA THR A 66 -19.00 -3.51 -1.08
C THR A 66 -20.03 -2.56 -0.49
N GLN A 67 -20.55 -2.87 0.71
CA GLN A 67 -21.48 -2.01 1.43
C GLN A 67 -20.86 -0.65 1.78
N LEU A 68 -19.61 -0.64 2.27
CA LEU A 68 -18.90 0.60 2.59
C LEU A 68 -18.66 1.46 1.35
N ARG A 69 -18.33 0.85 0.20
CA ARG A 69 -18.18 1.57 -1.08
C ARG A 69 -19.49 2.20 -1.53
N GLU A 70 -20.60 1.51 -1.34
CA GLU A 70 -21.93 2.04 -1.66
C GLU A 70 -22.30 3.22 -0.74
N GLN A 71 -22.05 3.09 0.56
CA GLN A 71 -22.22 4.20 1.52
C GLN A 71 -21.35 5.41 1.15
N LEU A 72 -20.08 5.20 0.79
CA LEU A 72 -19.19 6.26 0.37
C LEU A 72 -19.71 6.97 -0.89
N LYS A 73 -20.26 6.20 -1.85
CA LYS A 73 -20.86 6.76 -3.07
C LYS A 73 -22.07 7.64 -2.75
N LEU A 74 -22.95 7.20 -1.85
CA LEU A 74 -24.11 7.98 -1.39
C LEU A 74 -23.68 9.25 -0.65
N GLN A 75 -22.69 9.15 0.24
CA GLN A 75 -22.15 10.33 0.91
C GLN A 75 -21.55 11.31 -0.10
N LYS A 76 -20.80 10.82 -1.08
CA LYS A 76 -20.21 11.65 -2.12
C LYS A 76 -21.27 12.39 -2.93
N SER A 77 -22.35 11.73 -3.36
CA SER A 77 -23.42 12.40 -4.10
C SER A 77 -24.15 13.44 -3.25
N MET A 78 -24.37 13.17 -1.95
CA MET A 78 -24.96 14.16 -1.02
C MET A 78 -24.05 15.37 -0.83
N VAL A 79 -22.74 15.18 -0.80
CA VAL A 79 -21.77 16.28 -0.72
C VAL A 79 -21.75 17.06 -2.03
N GLU A 80 -21.73 16.38 -3.17
CA GLU A 80 -21.77 17.02 -4.51
C GLU A 80 -23.04 17.86 -4.69
N GLU A 81 -24.22 17.34 -4.31
CA GLU A 81 -25.48 18.08 -4.32
C GLU A 81 -25.42 19.33 -3.43
N LYS A 82 -24.89 19.19 -2.21
CA LYS A 82 -24.71 20.34 -1.29
C LYS A 82 -23.72 21.36 -1.84
N VAL A 83 -22.63 20.91 -2.46
CA VAL A 83 -21.61 21.78 -3.08
C VAL A 83 -22.22 22.54 -4.25
N GLN A 84 -23.03 21.89 -5.09
CA GLN A 84 -23.70 22.55 -6.22
C GLN A 84 -24.73 23.59 -5.75
N ALA A 85 -25.51 23.27 -4.71
CA ALA A 85 -26.44 24.22 -4.09
C ALA A 85 -25.72 25.42 -3.42
N ILE A 86 -24.47 25.25 -3.00
CA ILE A 86 -23.61 26.33 -2.50
C ILE A 86 -23.03 27.12 -3.68
N ALA A 87 -22.58 26.44 -4.74
CA ALA A 87 -22.01 27.04 -5.96
C ALA A 87 -22.97 28.05 -6.61
N GLU A 88 -24.25 27.66 -6.76
CA GLU A 88 -25.32 28.53 -7.28
C GLU A 88 -25.57 29.78 -6.42
N LYS A 89 -25.24 29.72 -5.12
CA LYS A 89 -25.32 30.88 -4.21
C LYS A 89 -24.07 31.76 -4.28
N THR A 90 -22.89 31.19 -4.58
CA THR A 90 -21.61 31.92 -4.68
C THR A 90 -21.40 32.67 -5.99
N ASP A 91 -22.07 32.28 -7.09
CA ASP A 91 -21.98 33.02 -8.37
C ASP A 91 -22.47 34.47 -8.28
N LYS A 92 -23.30 34.80 -7.29
CA LYS A 92 -23.72 36.19 -7.00
C LYS A 92 -22.70 37.00 -6.20
N VAL A 93 -21.69 36.35 -5.63
CA VAL A 93 -20.65 36.96 -4.75
C VAL A 93 -19.33 37.18 -5.50
N ALA A 94 -19.11 36.46 -6.61
CA ALA A 94 -17.92 36.57 -7.46
C ALA A 94 -17.79 37.90 -8.24
N ALA A 95 -18.88 38.68 -8.36
CA ALA A 95 -18.87 39.97 -9.05
C ALA A 95 -18.21 41.12 -8.26
N THR A 96 -17.89 40.92 -6.98
CA THR A 96 -17.15 41.86 -6.15
C THR A 96 -15.81 41.23 -5.80
N GLY A 97 -14.73 41.60 -6.51
CA GLY A 97 -13.40 41.00 -6.46
C GLY A 97 -12.69 41.08 -5.10
N GLY A 98 -13.24 40.42 -4.08
CA GLY A 98 -12.73 40.45 -2.71
C GLY A 98 -13.06 39.22 -1.87
N THR A 99 -13.50 38.09 -2.46
CA THR A 99 -14.10 36.99 -1.67
C THR A 99 -13.54 35.58 -1.91
N ASP A 100 -12.47 35.41 -2.69
CA ASP A 100 -11.98 34.04 -2.99
C ASP A 100 -10.84 33.52 -2.09
N PHE A 101 -10.48 34.26 -1.04
CA PHE A 101 -9.54 33.76 -0.01
C PHE A 101 -10.07 32.52 0.72
N TYR A 102 -11.39 32.39 0.84
CA TYR A 102 -12.01 31.19 1.41
C TYR A 102 -11.72 29.97 0.54
N SER A 103 -11.89 30.07 -0.78
CA SER A 103 -11.61 28.98 -1.71
C SER A 103 -10.12 28.71 -1.82
N ALA A 104 -9.26 29.73 -1.78
CA ALA A 104 -7.81 29.57 -1.71
C ALA A 104 -7.38 28.74 -0.50
N ARG A 105 -7.94 29.04 0.67
CA ARG A 105 -7.70 28.25 1.89
C ARG A 105 -8.16 26.81 1.73
N VAL A 106 -9.38 26.58 1.24
CA VAL A 106 -9.91 25.23 1.05
C VAL A 106 -9.03 24.44 0.08
N GLN A 107 -8.64 25.04 -1.04
CA GLN A 107 -7.76 24.42 -2.03
C GLN A 107 -6.38 24.10 -1.43
N TYR A 108 -5.81 25.00 -0.64
CA TYR A 108 -4.55 24.77 0.08
C TYR A 108 -4.68 23.63 1.09
N GLU A 109 -5.78 23.56 1.84
CA GLU A 109 -6.02 22.52 2.82
C GLU A 109 -6.16 21.13 2.19
N VAL A 110 -6.80 21.05 1.02
CA VAL A 110 -6.86 19.80 0.23
C VAL A 110 -5.46 19.35 -0.17
N ALA A 111 -4.63 20.25 -0.70
CA ALA A 111 -3.26 19.93 -1.07
C ALA A 111 -2.42 19.50 0.14
N ARG A 112 -2.58 20.17 1.29
CA ARG A 112 -1.90 19.84 2.55
C ARG A 112 -2.32 18.49 3.11
N GLN A 113 -3.61 18.17 3.09
CA GLN A 113 -4.11 16.87 3.53
C GLN A 113 -3.60 15.75 2.63
N LEU A 114 -3.62 15.96 1.31
CA LEU A 114 -3.04 15.00 0.37
C LEU A 114 -1.55 14.80 0.65
N GLN A 115 -0.79 15.87 0.88
CA GLN A 115 0.61 15.78 1.28
C GLN A 115 0.80 14.94 2.54
N HIS A 116 -0.02 15.16 3.57
CA HIS A 116 0.00 14.37 4.80
C HIS A 116 -0.24 12.88 4.52
N ASP A 117 -1.27 12.55 3.74
CA ASP A 117 -1.59 11.17 3.39
C ASP A 117 -0.46 10.49 2.62
N VAL A 118 0.22 11.20 1.72
CA VAL A 118 1.38 10.65 0.99
C VAL A 118 2.54 10.34 1.94
N ILE A 119 2.77 11.19 2.94
CA ILE A 119 3.87 11.01 3.88
C ILE A 119 3.62 9.82 4.83
N PHE A 120 2.40 9.68 5.34
CA PHE A 120 2.09 8.72 6.42
C PHE A 120 1.42 7.44 5.94
N ASN A 121 0.62 7.49 4.88
CA ASN A 121 -0.27 6.39 4.48
C ASN A 121 0.17 5.69 3.18
N VAL A 122 0.96 6.37 2.33
CA VAL A 122 1.44 5.78 1.07
C VAL A 122 2.74 5.01 1.27
N ARG A 123 2.81 3.81 0.67
CA ARG A 123 4.03 2.97 0.69
C ARG A 123 5.20 3.74 0.08
N LYS A 124 6.35 3.76 0.76
CA LYS A 124 7.55 4.52 0.35
C LYS A 124 7.93 4.40 -1.12
N GLY A 125 7.88 3.20 -1.70
CA GLY A 125 8.21 2.98 -3.12
C GLY A 125 7.21 3.54 -4.15
N GLU A 126 6.01 3.92 -3.72
CA GLU A 126 4.97 4.50 -4.58
C GLU A 126 4.83 6.01 -4.41
N GLN A 127 5.43 6.60 -3.37
CA GLN A 127 5.23 8.00 -2.98
C GLN A 127 5.51 9.01 -4.11
N LYS A 128 6.48 8.74 -5.00
CA LYS A 128 6.88 9.66 -6.07
C LYS A 128 5.69 10.12 -6.93
N ALA A 129 4.92 9.17 -7.46
CA ALA A 129 3.76 9.47 -8.31
C ALA A 129 2.65 10.20 -7.55
N TRP A 130 2.53 9.97 -6.24
CA TRP A 130 1.57 10.68 -5.41
C TRP A 130 2.01 12.11 -5.09
N PHE A 131 3.30 12.35 -4.93
CA PHE A 131 3.84 13.70 -4.77
C PHE A 131 3.64 14.55 -6.03
N GLU A 132 3.68 13.96 -7.23
CA GLU A 132 3.30 14.68 -8.46
C GLU A 132 1.85 15.19 -8.41
N ARG A 133 0.93 14.42 -7.81
CA ARG A 133 -0.45 14.89 -7.59
C ARG A 133 -0.53 16.00 -6.54
N VAL A 134 0.24 15.90 -5.47
CA VAL A 134 0.34 16.96 -4.45
C VAL A 134 0.84 18.27 -5.06
N LEU A 135 1.83 18.20 -5.94
CA LEU A 135 2.34 19.37 -6.67
C LEU A 135 1.23 20.05 -7.49
N VAL A 136 0.43 19.27 -8.22
CA VAL A 136 -0.69 19.81 -9.01
C VAL A 136 -1.69 20.54 -8.12
N GLU A 137 -2.04 19.99 -6.94
CA GLU A 137 -3.01 20.65 -6.06
C GLU A 137 -2.47 21.93 -5.43
N PHE A 138 -1.19 22.00 -5.07
CA PHE A 138 -0.58 23.26 -4.63
C PHE A 138 -0.45 24.27 -5.78
N GLN A 139 -0.16 23.81 -7.00
CA GLN A 139 -0.03 24.69 -8.17
C GLN A 139 -1.35 25.43 -8.46
N LYS A 140 -2.50 24.75 -8.31
CA LYS A 140 -3.82 25.40 -8.43
C LYS A 140 -4.01 26.55 -7.44
N VAL A 141 -3.41 26.49 -6.24
CA VAL A 141 -3.49 27.60 -5.28
C VAL A 141 -2.75 28.81 -5.82
N VAL A 142 -1.53 28.60 -6.32
CA VAL A 142 -0.67 29.66 -6.85
C VAL A 142 -1.24 30.27 -8.13
N ASP A 143 -1.78 29.44 -9.03
CA ASP A 143 -2.28 29.88 -10.33
C ASP A 143 -3.62 30.61 -10.21
N ASN A 144 -4.55 30.10 -9.38
CA ASN A 144 -5.89 30.66 -9.29
C ASN A 144 -6.00 31.76 -8.24
N TYR A 145 -5.15 31.73 -7.21
CA TYR A 145 -5.23 32.63 -6.07
C TYR A 145 -3.87 33.25 -5.71
N PRO A 146 -3.15 33.88 -6.66
CA PRO A 146 -1.79 34.39 -6.42
C PRO A 146 -1.73 35.42 -5.28
N ASP A 147 -2.78 36.22 -5.08
CA ASP A 147 -2.81 37.24 -4.01
C ASP A 147 -3.26 36.68 -2.64
N ALA A 148 -3.58 35.38 -2.56
CA ALA A 148 -4.04 34.78 -1.31
C ALA A 148 -2.91 34.63 -0.28
N PRO A 149 -3.19 34.79 1.03
CA PRO A 149 -2.21 34.56 2.09
C PRO A 149 -1.55 33.17 2.05
N GLU A 150 -2.25 32.17 1.52
CA GLU A 150 -1.79 30.81 1.37
C GLU A 150 -0.85 30.59 0.17
N ALA A 151 -0.87 31.46 -0.85
CA ALA A 151 -0.11 31.26 -2.08
C ALA A 151 1.42 31.21 -1.90
N PRO A 152 2.06 32.09 -1.09
CA PRO A 152 3.50 32.00 -0.82
C PRO A 152 3.89 30.69 -0.12
N GLU A 153 3.05 30.20 0.81
CA GLU A 153 3.30 28.93 1.49
C GLU A 153 3.07 27.75 0.55
N ALA A 154 2.07 27.79 -0.34
CA ALA A 154 1.85 26.79 -1.37
C ALA A 154 3.06 26.67 -2.31
N GLN A 155 3.59 27.79 -2.79
CA GLN A 155 4.79 27.81 -3.61
C GLN A 155 6.02 27.27 -2.85
N LEU A 156 6.14 27.53 -1.55
CA LEU A 156 7.20 26.95 -0.71
C LEU A 156 7.06 25.42 -0.59
N ARG A 157 5.82 24.93 -0.47
CA ARG A 157 5.53 23.49 -0.41
C ARG A 157 5.95 22.79 -1.69
N ILE A 158 5.65 23.39 -2.85
CA ILE A 158 6.08 22.90 -4.17
C ILE A 158 7.59 22.72 -4.20
N ALA A 159 8.35 23.77 -3.86
CA ALA A 159 9.82 23.70 -3.86
C ALA A 159 10.37 22.65 -2.89
N ARG A 160 9.79 22.55 -1.69
CA ARG A 160 10.17 21.53 -0.69
C ARG A 160 9.84 20.11 -1.14
N ILE A 161 8.79 19.91 -1.94
CA ILE A 161 8.44 18.59 -2.46
C ILE A 161 9.49 18.12 -3.46
N TYR A 162 9.87 18.98 -4.41
CA TYR A 162 10.98 18.69 -5.31
C TYR A 162 12.27 18.39 -4.55
N HIS A 163 12.60 19.21 -3.55
CA HIS A 163 13.82 19.05 -2.76
C HIS A 163 13.83 17.74 -1.94
N ARG A 164 12.78 17.47 -1.15
CA ARG A 164 12.85 16.43 -0.10
C ARG A 164 12.28 15.08 -0.51
N TYR A 165 11.36 15.06 -1.47
CA TYR A 165 10.59 13.86 -1.80
C TYR A 165 10.82 13.35 -3.22
N LEU A 166 11.13 14.24 -4.16
CA LEU A 166 11.44 13.86 -5.54
C LEU A 166 12.94 13.85 -5.85
N ASP A 167 13.77 14.37 -4.94
CA ASP A 167 15.23 14.48 -5.09
C ASP A 167 15.63 15.24 -6.37
N ASP A 168 14.79 16.20 -6.78
CA ASP A 168 15.02 17.05 -7.95
C ASP A 168 15.44 18.44 -7.48
N LEU A 169 16.73 18.59 -7.18
CA LEU A 169 17.30 19.85 -6.68
C LEU A 169 17.24 20.96 -7.74
N THR A 170 17.27 20.61 -9.01
CA THR A 170 17.20 21.58 -10.12
C THR A 170 15.83 22.23 -10.15
N GLN A 171 14.76 21.43 -10.09
CA GLN A 171 13.40 21.97 -10.01
C GLN A 171 13.15 22.65 -8.68
N ALA A 172 13.65 22.11 -7.56
CA ALA A 172 13.52 22.74 -6.26
C ALA A 172 14.07 24.17 -6.26
N ALA A 173 15.30 24.36 -6.76
CA ALA A 173 15.92 25.68 -6.87
C ALA A 173 15.07 26.64 -7.75
N LYS A 174 14.55 26.13 -8.87
CA LYS A 174 13.70 26.91 -9.77
C LYS A 174 12.42 27.38 -9.08
N GLU A 175 11.77 26.51 -8.32
CA GLU A 175 10.54 26.84 -7.59
C GLU A 175 10.79 27.74 -6.37
N TYR A 176 11.96 27.63 -5.71
CA TYR A 176 12.38 28.57 -4.68
C TYR A 176 12.64 29.97 -5.25
N HIS A 177 13.25 30.09 -6.44
CA HIS A 177 13.42 31.38 -7.10
C HIS A 177 12.07 32.02 -7.44
N LYS A 178 11.14 31.25 -8.03
CA LYS A 178 9.77 31.75 -8.28
C LYS A 178 9.09 32.30 -7.03
N LEU A 179 9.26 31.64 -5.88
CA LEU A 179 8.72 32.12 -4.59
C LEU A 179 9.31 33.48 -4.20
N ILE A 180 10.63 33.63 -4.34
CA ILE A 180 11.32 34.88 -4.00
C ILE A 180 10.90 36.00 -4.96
N ASP A 181 10.79 35.70 -6.25
CA ASP A 181 10.42 36.67 -7.28
C ASP A 181 8.96 37.13 -7.15
N ALA A 182 8.04 36.19 -6.91
CA ALA A 182 6.61 36.48 -6.81
C ALA A 182 6.20 37.05 -5.44
N TYR A 183 6.85 36.61 -4.35
CA TYR A 183 6.46 36.96 -2.99
C TYR A 183 7.64 37.45 -2.12
N PRO A 184 8.41 38.45 -2.55
CA PRO A 184 9.72 38.81 -1.98
C PRO A 184 9.69 39.18 -0.50
N ASN A 185 8.57 39.75 -0.03
CA ASN A 185 8.43 40.21 1.37
C ASN A 185 7.79 39.17 2.29
N SER A 186 7.44 37.99 1.78
CA SER A 186 6.75 36.95 2.55
C SER A 186 7.71 36.17 3.48
N PRO A 187 7.26 35.68 4.64
CA PRO A 187 8.06 34.77 5.46
C PRO A 187 8.54 33.51 4.70
N PRO A 188 7.72 32.88 3.84
CA PRO A 188 8.18 31.78 2.98
C PRO A 188 9.34 32.13 2.04
N ALA A 189 9.39 33.34 1.47
CA ALA A 189 10.52 33.75 0.64
C ALA A 189 11.85 33.85 1.41
N LYS A 190 11.81 34.30 2.66
CA LYS A 190 13.00 34.28 3.54
C LYS A 190 13.47 32.85 3.82
N GLU A 191 12.54 31.91 3.91
CA GLU A 191 12.90 30.50 4.05
C GLU A 191 13.45 29.91 2.75
N ALA A 192 12.86 30.25 1.61
CA ALA A 192 13.36 29.85 0.29
C ALA A 192 14.81 30.27 0.08
N GLN A 193 15.17 31.49 0.47
CA GLN A 193 16.55 31.97 0.39
C GLN A 193 17.50 31.09 1.22
N LYS A 194 17.14 30.78 2.47
CA LYS A 194 17.94 29.89 3.33
C LYS A 194 18.03 28.46 2.80
N ALA A 195 17.00 28.01 2.09
CA ALA A 195 16.99 26.70 1.47
C ALA A 195 17.97 26.68 0.29
N LEU A 196 17.92 27.68 -0.59
CA LEU A 196 18.84 27.84 -1.73
C LEU A 196 20.32 27.84 -1.32
N ASP A 197 20.65 28.43 -0.16
CA ASP A 197 22.03 28.43 0.34
C ASP A 197 22.55 27.02 0.74
N ARG A 198 21.67 26.01 0.81
CA ARG A 198 21.96 24.65 1.28
C ARG A 198 21.91 23.58 0.18
N ILE A 199 21.47 23.94 -1.02
CA ILE A 199 21.30 23.05 -2.18
C ILE A 199 22.47 23.27 -3.13
#